data_AF-A0AA51N9A9-F1
#
_entry.id   AF-A0AA51N9A9-F1
#
_cell.length_a   1.000
_cell.length_b   1.000
_cell.length_c   1.000
_cell.angle_alpha   90.00
_cell.angle_beta   90.00
_cell.angle_gamma   90.00
#
_symmetry.space_group_name_H-M   'P 1'
#
loop_
_entity.id
_entity.type
_entity.pdbx_description
1 polymer ?
#
loop_
_entity_poly.entity_id
_entity_poly.type
_entity_poly.pdbx_seq_one_letter_code
_entity_poly.pdbx_strand_id
1 'polypeptide(L)'
;MLNRSIYKLLICFILTSNFVSAQQEDTIQSINKTRLGISAGLTATAYTAGILYLSEVWYKDHERVPMHFYNDNAGWKQMDKVAHAYIAYHQSRVGYEMLKWSGVNENTAIFLGGSLGFIFQLPIEIFDGLYEGYGFSWGDVYANTAGTLLFITQQKFADEQAIKFKFSYFPTSYSKINPRVLGENALESLFTDYNAQTYWLSFNLNRIIPNQRIPDWLNLAIGYSAGGMLSEFENPKWIQGERAPVIN
;
A
#
# COMPACT_ATOMS: atom_id res chain seq x y z
N MET A 1 -36.04 18.52 -14.59
CA MET A 1 -36.86 17.54 -13.83
C MET A 1 -36.21 16.17 -13.99
N LEU A 2 -35.31 15.82 -13.08
CA LEU A 2 -34.56 14.56 -13.11
C LEU A 2 -35.11 13.56 -12.09
N ASN A 3 -35.12 12.30 -12.52
CA ASN A 3 -35.89 11.18 -12.01
C ASN A 3 -35.31 10.63 -10.69
N ARG A 4 -36.14 10.56 -9.63
CA ARG A 4 -35.80 10.15 -8.25
C ARG A 4 -35.67 8.62 -8.04
N SER A 5 -35.35 7.87 -9.09
CA SER A 5 -35.43 6.39 -9.07
C SER A 5 -34.09 5.65 -8.96
N ILE A 6 -32.95 6.35 -8.90
CA ILE A 6 -31.62 5.70 -8.84
C ILE A 6 -31.16 5.42 -7.39
N TYR A 7 -31.67 6.16 -6.40
CA TYR A 7 -31.31 5.95 -4.98
C TYR A 7 -31.94 4.72 -4.33
N LYS A 8 -32.88 4.04 -5.00
CA LYS A 8 -33.54 2.83 -4.46
C LYS A 8 -32.80 1.53 -4.78
N LEU A 9 -31.81 1.54 -5.68
CA LEU A 9 -31.01 0.35 -5.98
C LEU A 9 -29.79 0.19 -5.05
N LEU A 10 -29.32 1.26 -4.39
CA LEU A 10 -28.16 1.20 -3.48
C LEU A 10 -28.52 0.87 -2.01
N ILE A 11 -29.80 0.80 -1.66
CA ILE A 11 -30.29 0.52 -0.29
C ILE A 11 -30.79 -0.93 -0.13
N CYS A 12 -30.84 -1.72 -1.20
CA CYS A 12 -31.27 -3.13 -1.15
C CYS A 12 -30.16 -4.15 -0.87
N PHE A 13 -28.88 -3.75 -0.76
CA PHE A 13 -27.79 -4.70 -0.50
C PHE A 13 -27.42 -4.85 0.99
N ILE A 14 -28.14 -4.20 1.92
CA ILE A 14 -27.81 -4.18 3.35
C ILE A 14 -28.78 -5.01 4.23
N LEU A 15 -29.83 -5.63 3.69
CA LEU A 15 -30.90 -6.21 4.53
C LEU A 15 -31.28 -7.68 4.28
N THR A 16 -30.32 -8.55 3.93
CA THR A 16 -30.55 -10.01 4.06
C THR A 16 -29.34 -10.75 4.59
N SER A 17 -29.12 -10.65 5.91
CA SER A 17 -28.38 -11.66 6.67
C SER A 17 -29.02 -11.88 8.03
N ASN A 18 -30.28 -12.31 8.03
CA ASN A 18 -30.85 -13.01 9.18
C ASN A 18 -30.61 -14.51 8.97
N PHE A 19 -29.45 -15.00 9.39
CA PHE A 19 -29.28 -16.41 9.68
C PHE A 19 -29.26 -16.59 11.20
N VAL A 20 -30.41 -17.02 11.71
CA VAL A 20 -30.52 -17.71 12.99
C VAL A 20 -29.63 -18.95 12.92
N SER A 21 -28.70 -19.08 13.86
CA SER A 21 -28.14 -20.37 14.26
C SER A 21 -27.91 -20.32 15.76
N ALA A 22 -28.75 -21.08 16.46
CA ALA A 22 -28.63 -21.35 17.88
C ALA A 22 -27.63 -22.50 18.12
N GLN A 23 -26.85 -22.35 19.20
CA GLN A 23 -26.05 -23.35 19.94
C GLN A 23 -24.96 -24.14 19.21
N GLN A 24 -23.69 -23.89 19.57
CA GLN A 24 -22.91 -24.74 20.50
C GLN A 24 -21.55 -24.06 20.74
N GLU A 25 -21.26 -23.68 22.00
CA GLU A 25 -19.90 -23.24 22.40
C GLU A 25 -19.00 -24.47 22.47
N ASP A 26 -18.29 -24.73 21.37
CA ASP A 26 -17.12 -25.60 21.40
C ASP A 26 -15.89 -24.77 21.77
N THR A 27 -15.07 -25.30 22.68
CA THR A 27 -13.85 -24.69 23.24
C THR A 27 -12.68 -24.64 22.22
N ILE A 28 -13.00 -24.72 20.92
CA ILE A 28 -12.09 -24.46 19.81
C ILE A 28 -12.36 -23.01 19.41
N GLN A 29 -11.33 -22.16 19.31
CA GLN A 29 -11.48 -20.77 18.89
C GLN A 29 -12.26 -20.71 17.58
N SER A 30 -13.57 -20.46 17.69
CA SER A 30 -14.50 -20.60 16.59
C SER A 30 -14.46 -19.30 15.77
N ILE A 31 -14.45 -19.45 14.45
CA ILE A 31 -14.46 -18.31 13.54
C ILE A 31 -15.71 -17.47 13.80
N ASN A 32 -15.51 -16.19 14.11
CA ASN A 32 -16.61 -15.26 14.26
C ASN A 32 -17.08 -14.83 12.85
N LYS A 33 -18.17 -15.45 12.37
CA LYS A 33 -18.71 -15.22 11.02
C LYS A 33 -19.04 -13.77 10.74
N THR A 34 -19.51 -13.01 11.74
CA THR A 34 -19.80 -11.58 11.59
C THR A 34 -18.52 -10.79 11.36
N ARG A 35 -17.49 -10.99 12.17
CA ARG A 35 -16.19 -10.32 12.00
C ARG A 35 -15.51 -10.72 10.71
N LEU A 36 -15.63 -12.00 10.31
CA LEU A 36 -15.11 -12.47 9.03
C LEU A 36 -15.83 -11.80 7.86
N GLY A 37 -17.17 -11.70 7.91
CA GLY A 37 -17.96 -10.99 6.91
C GLY A 37 -17.61 -9.50 6.82
N ILE A 38 -17.44 -8.83 7.96
CA ILE A 38 -16.98 -7.44 8.03
C ILE A 38 -15.57 -7.32 7.43
N SER A 39 -14.66 -8.22 7.80
CA SER A 39 -13.28 -8.21 7.30
C SER A 39 -13.24 -8.37 5.78
N ALA A 40 -13.95 -9.38 5.25
CA ALA A 40 -14.06 -9.59 3.81
C ALA A 40 -14.70 -8.40 3.10
N GLY A 41 -15.78 -7.84 3.66
CA GLY A 41 -16.47 -6.68 3.13
C GLY A 41 -15.57 -5.45 3.07
N LEU A 42 -14.90 -5.09 4.16
CA LEU A 42 -13.97 -3.96 4.21
C LEU A 42 -12.80 -4.13 3.24
N THR A 43 -12.22 -5.33 3.17
CA THR A 43 -11.14 -5.65 2.23
C THR A 43 -11.59 -5.48 0.79
N ALA A 44 -12.76 -6.01 0.42
CA ALA A 44 -13.31 -5.88 -0.93
C ALA A 44 -13.67 -4.43 -1.28
N THR A 45 -14.27 -3.69 -0.35
CA THR A 45 -14.61 -2.27 -0.53
C THR A 45 -13.35 -1.43 -0.69
N ALA A 46 -12.34 -1.61 0.16
CA ALA A 46 -11.08 -0.87 0.09
C ALA A 46 -10.34 -1.14 -1.23
N TYR A 47 -10.25 -2.40 -1.64
CA TYR A 47 -9.63 -2.77 -2.91
C TYR A 47 -10.36 -2.15 -4.11
N THR A 48 -11.70 -2.29 -4.16
CA THR A 48 -12.51 -1.74 -5.25
C THR A 48 -12.40 -0.21 -5.31
N ALA A 49 -12.50 0.46 -4.17
CA ALA A 49 -12.37 1.92 -4.10
C ALA A 49 -10.96 2.38 -4.53
N GLY A 50 -9.91 1.65 -4.13
CA GLY A 50 -8.54 1.91 -4.54
C GLY A 50 -8.36 1.81 -6.05
N ILE A 51 -8.78 0.71 -6.67
CA ILE A 51 -8.68 0.54 -8.14
C ILE A 51 -9.49 1.59 -8.89
N LEU A 52 -10.69 1.96 -8.42
CA LEU A 52 -11.48 3.03 -9.03
C LEU A 52 -10.78 4.39 -8.92
N TYR A 53 -10.18 4.68 -7.76
CA TYR A 53 -9.40 5.89 -7.57
C TYR A 53 -8.19 5.94 -8.50
N LEU A 54 -7.39 4.87 -8.57
CA LEU A 54 -6.25 4.79 -9.50
C LEU A 54 -6.70 4.90 -10.96
N SER A 55 -7.83 4.29 -11.32
CA SER A 55 -8.41 4.41 -12.66
C SER A 55 -8.76 5.85 -13.03
N GLU A 56 -9.22 6.65 -12.08
CA GLU A 56 -9.56 8.05 -12.32
C GLU A 56 -8.32 8.95 -12.34
N VAL A 57 -7.36 8.71 -11.43
CA VAL A 57 -6.23 9.62 -11.20
C VAL A 57 -5.00 9.29 -12.07
N TRP A 58 -4.72 8.01 -12.33
CA TRP A 58 -3.53 7.60 -13.08
C TRP A 58 -3.86 7.24 -14.54
N TYR A 59 -4.99 6.59 -14.80
CA TYR A 59 -5.22 5.95 -16.11
C TYR A 59 -6.25 6.64 -17.03
N LYS A 60 -7.11 7.51 -16.51
CA LYS A 60 -8.25 8.06 -17.26
C LYS A 60 -7.87 8.82 -18.54
N ASP A 61 -6.78 9.58 -18.48
CA ASP A 61 -6.33 10.46 -19.57
C ASP A 61 -5.20 9.82 -20.42
N HIS A 62 -5.00 8.51 -20.28
CA HIS A 62 -3.98 7.74 -20.99
C HIS A 62 -4.63 6.72 -21.93
N GLU A 63 -4.13 6.60 -23.15
CA GLU A 63 -4.59 5.57 -24.08
C GLU A 63 -4.17 4.17 -23.62
N ARG A 64 -5.06 3.19 -23.85
CA ARG A 64 -4.72 1.78 -23.64
C ARG A 64 -3.82 1.27 -24.76
N VAL A 65 -2.76 0.57 -24.38
CA VAL A 65 -1.77 -0.01 -25.29
C VAL A 65 -1.63 -1.52 -25.06
N PRO A 66 -1.08 -2.28 -26.01
CA PRO A 66 -0.71 -3.67 -25.77
C PRO A 66 0.23 -3.79 -24.57
N MET A 67 0.14 -4.92 -23.85
CA MET A 67 0.98 -5.21 -22.69
C MET A 67 2.46 -4.95 -22.99
N HIS A 68 3.11 -4.14 -22.16
CA HIS A 68 4.52 -3.83 -22.30
C HIS A 68 5.22 -3.74 -20.94
N PHE A 69 6.53 -3.95 -20.98
CA PHE A 69 7.39 -3.97 -19.82
C PHE A 69 8.17 -2.68 -19.72
N TYR A 70 8.46 -2.27 -18.50
CA TYR A 70 9.13 -1.03 -18.18
C TYR A 70 10.21 -1.26 -17.13
N ASN A 71 11.29 -0.47 -17.21
CA ASN A 71 12.39 -0.56 -16.27
C ASN A 71 12.69 0.82 -15.70
N ASP A 72 12.16 1.05 -14.51
CA ASP A 72 12.20 2.27 -13.73
C ASP A 72 13.04 2.13 -12.46
N ASN A 73 13.93 1.14 -12.40
CA ASN A 73 14.85 0.95 -11.27
C ASN A 73 15.84 2.12 -11.08
N ALA A 74 15.89 3.09 -11.99
CA ALA A 74 16.63 4.34 -11.80
C ALA A 74 15.70 5.52 -11.46
N GLY A 75 14.39 5.33 -11.60
CA GLY A 75 13.36 6.33 -11.36
C GLY A 75 13.25 6.67 -9.88
N TRP A 76 12.92 7.93 -9.60
CA TRP A 76 12.65 8.47 -8.28
C TRP A 76 13.71 8.15 -7.22
N LYS A 77 14.96 7.94 -7.65
CA LYS A 77 16.05 7.46 -6.79
C LYS A 77 15.57 6.28 -5.92
N GLN A 78 14.84 5.32 -6.48
CA GLN A 78 14.29 4.15 -5.78
C GLN A 78 13.26 4.41 -4.68
N MET A 79 12.84 5.66 -4.44
CA MET A 79 11.79 5.96 -3.46
C MET A 79 10.49 5.22 -3.76
N ASP A 80 10.17 5.10 -5.05
CA ASP A 80 9.05 4.34 -5.57
C ASP A 80 9.10 2.86 -5.14
N LYS A 81 10.24 2.20 -5.34
CA LYS A 81 10.42 0.79 -4.93
C LYS A 81 10.33 0.61 -3.42
N VAL A 82 10.80 1.57 -2.65
CA VAL A 82 10.66 1.56 -1.19
C VAL A 82 9.19 1.77 -0.78
N ALA A 83 8.44 2.60 -1.50
CA ALA A 83 7.01 2.80 -1.30
C ALA A 83 6.22 1.52 -1.57
N HIS A 84 6.49 0.82 -2.67
CA HIS A 84 5.92 -0.50 -3.00
C HIS A 84 6.12 -1.51 -1.86
N ALA A 85 7.36 -1.66 -1.39
CA ALA A 85 7.66 -2.55 -0.27
C ALA A 85 6.95 -2.14 1.03
N TYR A 86 6.87 -0.83 1.32
CA TYR A 86 6.17 -0.31 2.49
C TYR A 86 4.66 -0.61 2.44
N ILE A 87 4.01 -0.31 1.32
CA ILE A 87 2.57 -0.50 1.15
C ILE A 87 2.24 -2.00 1.22
N ALA A 88 3.00 -2.84 0.52
CA ALA A 88 2.80 -4.29 0.55
C ALA A 88 2.96 -4.87 1.97
N TYR A 89 3.98 -4.43 2.73
CA TYR A 89 4.16 -4.84 4.14
C TYR A 89 2.93 -4.51 5.00
N HIS A 90 2.37 -3.31 4.89
CA HIS A 90 1.22 -2.91 5.70
C HIS A 90 -0.09 -3.54 5.24
N GLN A 91 -0.29 -3.72 3.93
CA GLN A 91 -1.43 -4.47 3.41
C GLN A 91 -1.41 -5.93 3.90
N SER A 92 -0.24 -6.58 3.89
CA SER A 92 -0.03 -7.91 4.48
C SER A 92 -0.38 -7.94 5.97
N ARG A 93 0.11 -6.96 6.74
CA ARG A 93 -0.14 -6.87 8.18
C ARG A 93 -1.61 -6.65 8.51
N VAL A 94 -2.27 -5.69 7.85
CA VAL A 94 -3.69 -5.39 8.07
C VAL A 94 -4.55 -6.60 7.70
N GLY A 95 -4.24 -7.27 6.58
CA GLY A 95 -4.90 -8.50 6.15
C GLY A 95 -4.82 -9.60 7.21
N TYR A 96 -3.63 -9.84 7.75
CA TYR A 96 -3.41 -10.77 8.86
C TYR A 96 -4.23 -10.38 10.09
N GLU A 97 -4.13 -9.12 10.55
CA GLU A 97 -4.79 -8.63 11.77
C GLU A 97 -6.32 -8.76 11.66
N MET A 98 -6.91 -8.49 10.50
CA MET A 98 -8.36 -8.65 10.24
C MET A 98 -8.82 -10.12 10.32
N LEU A 99 -8.03 -11.04 9.76
CA LEU A 99 -8.33 -12.47 9.85
C LEU A 99 -8.16 -12.99 11.28
N LYS A 100 -7.11 -12.58 11.98
CA LYS A 100 -6.91 -12.89 13.41
C LYS A 100 -8.06 -12.36 14.26
N TRP A 101 -8.50 -11.12 14.03
CA TRP A 101 -9.63 -10.52 14.71
C TRP A 101 -10.94 -11.32 14.51
N SER A 102 -11.06 -11.96 13.36
CA SER A 102 -12.18 -12.84 12.99
C SER A 102 -12.09 -14.25 13.56
N GLY A 103 -11.04 -14.59 14.31
CA GLY A 103 -10.83 -15.92 14.89
C GLY A 103 -10.24 -16.94 13.91
N VAL A 104 -9.72 -16.49 12.76
CA VAL A 104 -9.00 -17.37 11.83
C VAL A 104 -7.70 -17.84 12.50
N ASN A 105 -7.38 -19.13 12.34
CA ASN A 105 -6.17 -19.72 12.90
C ASN A 105 -4.90 -19.04 12.36
N GLU A 106 -3.80 -19.17 13.11
CA GLU A 106 -2.55 -18.46 12.86
C GLU A 106 -2.00 -18.67 11.44
N ASN A 107 -1.80 -19.91 11.02
CA ASN A 107 -1.22 -20.19 9.70
C ASN A 107 -2.10 -19.68 8.56
N THR A 108 -3.42 -19.84 8.65
CA THR A 108 -4.33 -19.31 7.64
C THR A 108 -4.28 -17.78 7.62
N ALA A 109 -4.25 -17.11 8.76
CA ALA A 109 -4.15 -15.66 8.81
C ALA A 109 -2.81 -15.15 8.21
N ILE A 110 -1.69 -15.82 8.52
CA ILE A 110 -0.36 -15.47 7.99
C ILE A 110 -0.35 -15.57 6.47
N PHE A 111 -0.77 -16.70 5.90
CA PHE A 111 -0.64 -16.90 4.46
C PHE A 111 -1.75 -16.21 3.67
N LEU A 112 -3.02 -16.31 4.10
CA LEU A 112 -4.13 -15.68 3.38
C LEU A 112 -4.10 -14.16 3.56
N GLY A 113 -4.00 -13.69 4.80
CA GLY A 113 -3.99 -12.27 5.13
C GLY A 113 -2.67 -11.60 4.73
N GLY A 114 -1.55 -12.25 5.02
CA GLY A 114 -0.23 -11.77 4.64
C GLY A 114 -0.03 -11.68 3.12
N SER A 115 -0.61 -12.57 2.32
CA SER A 115 -0.48 -12.48 0.85
C SER A 115 -1.28 -11.34 0.22
N LEU A 116 -2.16 -10.66 0.98
CA LEU A 116 -2.94 -9.55 0.44
C LEU A 116 -2.07 -8.38 -0.02
N GLY A 117 -0.89 -8.15 0.58
CA GLY A 117 0.04 -7.13 0.10
C GLY A 117 0.46 -7.36 -1.35
N PHE A 118 0.94 -8.56 -1.67
CA PHE A 118 1.30 -8.91 -3.04
C PHE A 118 0.08 -8.93 -3.98
N ILE A 119 -1.03 -9.54 -3.55
CA ILE A 119 -2.24 -9.69 -4.37
C ILE A 119 -2.88 -8.32 -4.71
N PHE A 120 -2.76 -7.33 -3.84
CA PHE A 120 -3.31 -6.00 -4.09
C PHE A 120 -2.42 -5.14 -4.98
N GLN A 121 -1.11 -5.33 -4.95
CA GLN A 121 -0.17 -4.56 -5.76
C GLN A 121 -0.03 -5.11 -7.19
N LEU A 122 0.03 -6.44 -7.37
CA LEU A 122 0.25 -7.04 -8.69
C LEU A 122 -0.74 -6.57 -9.79
N PRO A 123 -2.05 -6.39 -9.51
CA PRO A 123 -2.99 -5.85 -10.49
C PRO A 123 -2.66 -4.42 -10.94
N ILE A 124 -2.04 -3.61 -10.10
CA ILE A 124 -1.60 -2.25 -10.43
C ILE A 124 -0.51 -2.34 -11.50
N GLU A 125 0.52 -3.17 -11.29
CA GLU A 125 1.58 -3.41 -12.28
C GLU A 125 1.04 -3.89 -13.63
N ILE A 126 0.03 -4.76 -13.59
CA ILE A 126 -0.66 -5.24 -14.80
C ILE A 126 -1.36 -4.08 -15.51
N PHE A 127 -1.98 -3.16 -14.76
CA PHE A 127 -2.62 -2.00 -15.35
C PHE A 127 -1.58 -1.03 -15.92
N ASP A 128 -0.48 -0.78 -15.22
CA ASP A 128 0.63 0.03 -15.74
C ASP A 128 1.12 -0.50 -17.10
N GLY A 129 1.25 -1.82 -17.25
CA GLY A 129 1.61 -2.46 -18.52
C GLY A 129 0.62 -2.26 -19.67
N LEU A 130 -0.60 -1.80 -19.41
CA LEU A 130 -1.70 -1.66 -20.38
C LEU A 130 -2.03 -0.20 -20.74
N TYR A 131 -1.33 0.79 -20.21
CA TYR A 131 -1.56 2.21 -20.47
C TYR A 131 -0.29 2.92 -20.94
N GLU A 132 -0.43 3.84 -21.91
CA GLU A 132 0.71 4.63 -22.38
C GLU A 132 1.31 5.50 -21.27
N GLY A 133 2.63 5.69 -21.27
CA GLY A 133 3.32 6.50 -20.27
C GLY A 133 3.56 5.80 -18.92
N TYR A 134 2.95 4.63 -18.71
CA TYR A 134 3.25 3.70 -17.61
C TYR A 134 3.91 2.44 -18.17
N GLY A 135 4.14 1.41 -17.35
CA GLY A 135 4.47 0.07 -17.85
C GLY A 135 4.71 -0.94 -16.73
N PHE A 136 4.60 -2.23 -17.05
CA PHE A 136 4.76 -3.29 -16.04
C PHE A 136 6.22 -3.35 -15.56
N SER A 137 6.46 -3.09 -14.28
CA SER A 137 7.79 -3.11 -13.69
C SER A 137 8.05 -4.40 -12.90
N TRP A 138 9.10 -5.13 -13.28
CA TRP A 138 9.61 -6.21 -12.44
C TRP A 138 10.25 -5.68 -11.15
N GLY A 139 10.74 -4.44 -11.16
CA GLY A 139 11.28 -3.79 -9.97
C GLY A 139 10.23 -3.68 -8.87
N ASP A 140 9.02 -3.28 -9.25
CA ASP A 140 7.89 -3.18 -8.32
C ASP A 140 7.40 -4.52 -7.87
N VAL A 141 7.28 -5.50 -8.77
CA VAL A 141 6.95 -6.88 -8.38
C VAL A 141 7.92 -7.40 -7.31
N TYR A 142 9.22 -7.15 -7.45
CA TYR A 142 10.21 -7.53 -6.44
C TYR A 142 10.06 -6.74 -5.13
N ALA A 143 9.83 -5.44 -5.20
CA ALA A 143 9.60 -4.60 -4.03
C ALA A 143 8.35 -5.00 -3.24
N ASN A 144 7.23 -5.17 -3.94
CA ASN A 144 5.96 -5.66 -3.41
C ASN A 144 6.17 -7.02 -2.71
N THR A 145 6.87 -7.94 -3.39
CA THR A 145 7.23 -9.25 -2.83
C THR A 145 8.09 -9.11 -1.56
N ALA A 146 9.10 -8.26 -1.57
CA ALA A 146 9.99 -8.04 -0.43
C ALA A 146 9.23 -7.51 0.79
N GLY A 147 8.32 -6.55 0.60
CA GLY A 147 7.45 -6.01 1.65
C GLY A 147 6.53 -7.08 2.26
N THR A 148 5.86 -7.85 1.41
CA THR A 148 4.99 -8.95 1.85
C THR A 148 5.77 -10.05 2.60
N LEU A 149 6.94 -10.44 2.08
CA LEU A 149 7.78 -11.44 2.75
C LEU A 149 8.36 -10.93 4.07
N LEU A 150 8.70 -9.65 4.18
CA LEU A 150 9.14 -9.05 5.44
C LEU A 150 8.09 -9.25 6.54
N PHE A 151 6.80 -9.09 6.22
CA PHE A 151 5.73 -9.36 7.17
C PHE A 151 5.58 -10.87 7.47
N ILE A 152 5.38 -11.68 6.43
CA ILE A 152 5.06 -13.11 6.55
C ILE A 152 6.15 -13.86 7.29
N THR A 153 7.42 -13.61 6.96
CA THR A 153 8.56 -14.34 7.54
C THR A 153 8.68 -14.06 9.03
N GLN A 154 8.61 -12.79 9.44
CA GLN A 154 8.64 -12.41 10.84
C GLN A 154 7.48 -13.05 11.62
N GLN A 155 6.25 -12.96 11.11
CA GLN A 155 5.09 -13.54 11.81
C GLN A 155 5.18 -15.06 11.89
N LYS A 156 5.64 -15.71 10.81
CA LYS A 156 5.72 -17.17 10.74
C LYS A 156 6.76 -17.77 11.68
N PHE A 157 7.91 -17.12 11.83
CA PHE A 157 9.05 -17.69 12.55
C PHE A 157 9.27 -17.09 13.93
N ALA A 158 8.79 -15.87 14.20
CA ALA A 158 8.96 -15.18 15.48
C ALA A 158 7.64 -14.86 16.19
N ASP A 159 6.48 -15.05 15.54
CA ASP A 159 5.15 -14.65 16.06
C ASP A 159 5.07 -13.16 16.47
N GLU A 160 6.00 -12.34 15.97
CA GLU A 160 6.06 -10.91 16.23
C GLU A 160 6.74 -10.15 15.09
N GLN A 161 6.52 -8.83 15.04
CA GLN A 161 7.14 -7.91 14.07
C GLN A 161 8.22 -7.07 14.76
N ALA A 162 9.41 -7.65 14.92
CA ALA A 162 10.57 -6.99 15.53
C ALA A 162 11.15 -5.89 14.63
N ILE A 163 11.00 -6.02 13.32
CA ILE A 163 11.34 -5.04 12.29
C ILE A 163 10.03 -4.44 11.77
N LYS A 164 9.85 -3.14 11.99
CA LYS A 164 8.66 -2.40 11.56
C LYS A 164 9.00 -1.41 10.47
N PHE A 165 8.29 -1.49 9.35
CA PHE A 165 8.35 -0.49 8.30
C PHE A 165 7.49 0.73 8.68
N LYS A 166 8.08 1.92 8.72
CA LYS A 166 7.42 3.17 9.09
C LYS A 166 7.59 4.21 8.00
N PHE A 167 6.73 5.23 8.03
CA PHE A 167 6.68 6.31 7.07
C PHE A 167 6.63 7.65 7.79
N SER A 168 7.22 8.66 7.19
CA SER A 168 7.13 10.06 7.61
C SER A 168 6.93 10.91 6.36
N TYR A 169 6.09 11.95 6.50
CA TYR A 169 5.83 12.89 5.43
C TYR A 169 6.08 14.31 5.94
N PHE A 170 6.86 15.07 5.18
CA PHE A 170 7.11 16.47 5.42
C PHE A 170 7.01 17.23 4.09
N PRO A 171 5.93 18.01 3.86
CA PRO A 171 5.73 18.71 2.60
C PRO A 171 6.94 19.53 2.17
N THR A 172 7.30 19.44 0.89
CA THR A 172 8.38 20.23 0.31
C THR A 172 7.85 21.35 -0.58
N SER A 173 8.73 22.27 -0.97
CA SER A 173 8.41 23.26 -1.99
C SER A 173 8.45 22.70 -3.42
N TYR A 174 8.93 21.46 -3.63
CA TYR A 174 9.10 20.89 -4.97
C TYR A 174 7.75 20.70 -5.67
N SER A 175 6.69 20.33 -4.93
CA SER A 175 5.35 20.22 -5.51
C SER A 175 4.83 21.52 -6.12
N LYS A 176 5.23 22.68 -5.60
CA LYS A 176 4.88 23.98 -6.19
C LYS A 176 5.62 24.28 -7.49
N ILE A 177 6.76 23.63 -7.73
CA ILE A 177 7.59 23.81 -8.93
C ILE A 177 7.04 22.97 -10.07
N ASN A 178 6.68 21.70 -9.82
CA ASN A 178 6.08 20.83 -10.82
C ASN A 178 4.80 20.12 -10.28
N PRO A 179 3.71 20.87 -10.04
CA PRO A 179 2.51 20.33 -9.40
C PRO A 179 1.83 19.24 -10.22
N ARG A 180 1.98 19.28 -11.55
CA ARG A 180 1.42 18.25 -12.45
C ARG A 180 1.99 16.86 -12.17
N VAL A 181 3.25 16.77 -11.72
CA VAL A 181 3.93 15.49 -11.44
C VAL A 181 3.93 15.19 -9.94
N LEU A 182 4.13 16.23 -9.11
CA LEU A 182 4.33 16.10 -7.66
C LEU A 182 3.06 16.41 -6.84
N GLY A 183 1.90 16.48 -7.51
CA GLY A 183 0.58 16.71 -6.92
C GLY A 183 0.20 18.19 -6.81
N GLU A 184 -1.05 18.49 -7.14
CA GLU A 184 -1.59 19.86 -7.15
C GLU A 184 -2.10 20.30 -5.76
N ASN A 185 -2.36 19.34 -4.88
CA ASN A 185 -2.84 19.56 -3.52
C ASN A 185 -2.18 18.62 -2.52
N ALA A 186 -2.43 18.86 -1.23
CA ALA A 186 -1.77 18.13 -0.15
C ALA A 186 -2.02 16.61 -0.16
N LEU A 187 -3.19 16.17 -0.66
CA LEU A 187 -3.51 14.75 -0.72
C LEU A 187 -2.79 14.08 -1.90
N GLU A 188 -2.78 14.72 -3.08
CA GLU A 188 -2.02 14.21 -4.22
C GLU A 188 -0.53 14.17 -3.93
N SER A 189 0.05 15.26 -3.39
CA SER A 189 1.47 15.30 -3.03
C SER A 189 1.86 14.28 -1.98
N LEU A 190 0.95 13.85 -1.09
CA LEU A 190 1.23 12.76 -0.16
C LEU A 190 1.61 11.47 -0.90
N PHE A 191 0.99 11.20 -2.04
CA PHE A 191 1.24 10.00 -2.84
C PHE A 191 2.32 10.20 -3.90
N THR A 192 2.40 11.37 -4.54
CA THR A 192 3.26 11.59 -5.72
C THR A 192 4.55 12.37 -5.42
N ASP A 193 4.62 13.17 -4.36
CA ASP A 193 5.84 13.92 -4.02
C ASP A 193 6.79 13.06 -3.17
N TYR A 194 7.59 12.22 -3.85
CA TYR A 194 8.62 11.42 -3.18
C TYR A 194 9.66 12.25 -2.42
N ASN A 195 9.84 13.54 -2.76
CA ASN A 195 10.75 14.43 -2.04
C ASN A 195 10.31 14.68 -0.59
N ALA A 196 9.01 14.57 -0.33
CA ALA A 196 8.40 14.80 0.97
C ALA A 196 8.35 13.55 1.84
N GLN A 197 8.81 12.40 1.33
CA GLN A 197 8.64 11.11 1.97
C GLN A 197 9.94 10.61 2.60
N THR A 198 9.83 9.96 3.76
CA THR A 198 10.92 9.22 4.38
C THR A 198 10.42 7.88 4.89
N TYR A 199 11.07 6.82 4.48
CA TYR A 199 10.75 5.46 4.87
C TYR A 199 11.77 4.94 5.87
N TRP A 200 11.30 4.24 6.90
CA TRP A 200 12.16 3.79 8.00
C TRP A 200 11.97 2.31 8.29
N LEU A 201 13.07 1.59 8.45
CA LEU A 201 13.04 0.29 9.12
C LEU A 201 13.45 0.48 10.58
N SER A 202 12.51 0.17 11.49
CA SER A 202 12.68 0.29 12.93
C SER A 202 12.86 -1.10 13.53
N PHE A 203 14.01 -1.33 14.13
CA PHE A 203 14.45 -2.59 14.70
C PHE A 203 14.34 -2.54 16.22
N ASN A 204 13.52 -3.41 16.81
CA ASN A 204 13.53 -3.61 18.25
C ASN A 204 14.74 -4.47 18.62
N LEU A 205 15.71 -3.87 19.31
CA LEU A 205 17.00 -4.51 19.56
C LEU A 205 16.88 -5.73 20.46
N ASN A 206 16.03 -5.68 21.49
CA ASN A 206 15.87 -6.82 22.41
C ASN A 206 15.10 -7.98 21.75
N ARG A 207 14.19 -7.71 20.81
CA ARG A 207 13.47 -8.77 20.08
C ARG A 207 14.35 -9.48 19.06
N ILE A 208 15.31 -8.79 18.47
CA ILE A 208 16.24 -9.37 17.49
C ILE A 208 17.42 -10.05 18.20
N ILE A 209 17.96 -9.42 19.26
CA ILE A 209 19.09 -9.94 20.04
C ILE A 209 18.69 -9.93 21.51
N PRO A 210 18.01 -11.00 21.99
CA PRO A 210 17.55 -11.08 23.36
C PRO A 210 18.67 -10.90 24.38
N ASN A 211 18.59 -9.84 25.18
CA ASN A 211 19.58 -9.50 26.19
C ASN A 211 18.94 -8.68 27.32
N GLN A 212 19.11 -9.14 28.57
CA GLN A 212 18.56 -8.49 29.76
C GLN A 212 19.06 -7.04 29.99
N ARG A 213 20.18 -6.66 29.37
CA ARG A 213 20.73 -5.29 29.45
C ARG A 213 20.12 -4.33 28.43
N ILE A 214 19.40 -4.83 27.43
CA ILE A 214 18.75 -4.03 26.40
C ILE A 214 17.29 -3.84 26.79
N PRO A 215 16.80 -2.60 27.02
CA PRO A 215 15.40 -2.38 27.36
C PRO A 215 14.45 -2.76 26.20
N ASP A 216 13.27 -3.31 26.51
CA ASP A 216 12.25 -3.72 25.53
C ASP A 216 11.75 -2.60 24.63
N TRP A 217 11.85 -1.35 25.08
CA TRP A 217 11.40 -0.18 24.33
C TRP A 217 12.47 0.39 23.39
N LEU A 218 13.72 -0.07 23.47
CA LEU A 218 14.81 0.48 22.67
C LEU A 218 14.71 0.01 21.21
N ASN A 219 14.61 0.98 20.31
CA ASN A 219 14.56 0.76 18.88
C ASN A 219 15.70 1.51 18.19
N LEU A 220 16.32 0.88 17.19
CA LEU A 220 17.19 1.53 16.22
C LEU A 220 16.43 1.70 14.91
N ALA A 221 16.47 2.87 14.29
CA ALA A 221 15.79 3.10 13.02
C ALA A 221 16.78 3.57 11.95
N ILE A 222 16.67 3.00 10.75
CA ILE A 222 17.43 3.41 9.56
C ILE A 222 16.43 3.95 8.56
N GLY A 223 16.67 5.18 8.10
CA GLY A 223 15.79 5.92 7.20
C GLY A 223 16.36 6.05 5.79
N TYR A 224 15.47 6.03 4.80
CA TYR A 224 15.76 6.35 3.41
C TYR A 224 14.83 7.47 2.93
N SER A 225 15.43 8.52 2.38
CA SER A 225 14.74 9.62 1.71
C SER A 225 15.58 10.12 0.56
N ALA A 226 14.92 10.75 -0.41
CA ALA A 226 15.57 11.37 -1.54
C ALA A 226 14.91 12.72 -1.82
N GLY A 227 15.72 13.71 -2.19
CA GLY A 227 15.25 15.04 -2.57
C GLY A 227 15.76 15.48 -3.93
N GLY A 228 15.16 16.57 -4.40
CA GLY A 228 15.54 17.27 -5.61
C GLY A 228 15.08 16.63 -6.91
N MET A 229 13.96 15.91 -6.88
CA MET A 229 13.35 15.23 -8.03
C MET A 229 12.12 16.02 -8.49
N LEU A 230 12.13 16.50 -9.73
CA LEU A 230 11.00 17.19 -10.39
C LEU A 230 10.30 16.28 -11.40
N SER A 231 10.85 15.09 -11.63
CA SER A 231 10.41 14.05 -12.57
C SER A 231 11.08 12.74 -12.19
N GLU A 232 10.64 11.65 -12.82
CA GLU A 232 11.05 10.29 -12.51
C GLU A 232 12.56 10.05 -12.67
N PHE A 233 13.14 10.29 -13.84
CA PHE A 233 14.56 9.98 -14.08
C PHE A 233 15.47 11.21 -14.00
N GLU A 234 15.17 12.22 -14.80
CA GLU A 234 15.99 13.42 -14.93
C GLU A 234 15.13 14.67 -14.89
N ASN A 235 15.51 15.63 -14.05
CA ASN A 235 14.79 16.89 -13.92
C ASN A 235 14.70 17.61 -15.28
N PRO A 236 13.49 18.03 -15.69
CA PRO A 236 13.31 18.68 -16.98
C PRO A 236 14.03 20.03 -16.99
N LYS A 237 14.50 20.46 -18.16
CA LYS A 237 15.09 21.80 -18.34
C LYS A 237 14.05 22.92 -18.30
N TRP A 238 12.80 22.58 -18.62
CA TRP A 238 11.69 23.51 -18.72
C TRP A 238 10.44 22.92 -18.07
N ILE A 239 9.72 23.72 -17.30
CA ILE A 239 8.45 23.36 -16.66
C ILE A 239 7.47 24.49 -16.97
N GLN A 240 6.32 24.14 -17.57
CA GLN A 240 5.26 25.11 -17.92
C GLN A 240 5.76 26.31 -18.76
N GLY A 241 6.75 26.09 -19.62
CA GLY A 241 7.32 27.14 -20.49
C GLY A 241 8.40 28.01 -19.82
N GLU A 242 8.68 27.81 -18.53
CA GLU A 242 9.75 28.48 -17.80
C GLU A 242 10.95 27.56 -17.59
N ARG A 243 12.16 28.15 -17.49
CA ARG A 243 13.37 27.36 -17.23
C ARG A 243 13.28 26.79 -15.81
N ALA A 244 13.41 25.46 -15.70
CA ALA A 244 13.36 24.80 -14.41
C ALA A 244 14.47 25.33 -13.48
N PRO A 245 14.19 25.48 -12.18
CA PRO A 245 15.19 25.95 -11.23
C PRO A 245 16.34 24.95 -11.13
N VAL A 246 17.55 25.46 -10.90
CA VAL A 246 18.70 24.61 -10.58
C VAL A 246 18.48 24.06 -9.18
N ILE A 247 18.38 22.74 -9.08
CA ILE A 247 18.26 22.03 -7.81
C ILE A 247 19.64 21.46 -7.48
N ASN A 248 20.15 21.84 -6.33
CA ASN A 248 21.39 21.31 -5.76
C ASN A 248 21.11 20.11 -4.86
#